data_AF-A0AAV1A4Y5-F1
#
_entry.id   AF-A0AAV1A4Y5-F1
#
_cell.length_a   1.000
_cell.length_b   1.000
_cell.length_c   1.000
_cell.angle_alpha   90.00
_cell.angle_beta   90.00
_cell.angle_gamma   90.00
#
_symmetry.space_group_name_H-M   'P 1'
#
loop_
_entity.id
_entity.type
_entity.pdbx_description
1 polymer ?
#
loop_
_entity_poly.entity_id
_entity_poly.type
_entity_poly.pdbx_seq_one_letter_code
_entity_poly.pdbx_strand_id
1 'polypeptide(L)'
;MTFRFLLKPLKFCSRLTAVNLRGSRVSEMNSSARVSSNADGGVVQFPLSVSNALIIQRGDITKWSIDGSTDAIVNPAKERMLGGGGADGAIHRAAGPDLLRACRNVPEVRPGVRCPTGEARITPGFLLPASHVIHTVGPIYDVDTNPAASLASAYRNSLRVAKENNIQYVAFPAISCGIYGYPYEEAATVAISTIKEFKNDFKEVHFVLFESDIYGIWLNKSDELLKD
;
A
#
# COMPACT_ATOMS: atom_id res chain seq x y z
N MET A 1 26.94 -28.16 -31.27
CA MET A 1 25.92 -29.05 -30.70
C MET A 1 24.59 -28.31 -30.75
N THR A 2 23.78 -28.66 -31.73
CA THR A 2 22.58 -27.94 -32.16
C THR A 2 21.38 -28.84 -31.85
N PHE A 3 20.44 -28.39 -31.02
CA PHE A 3 19.16 -29.06 -30.87
C PHE A 3 18.05 -28.18 -31.43
N ARG A 4 17.68 -28.47 -32.68
CA ARG A 4 16.42 -28.08 -33.32
C ARG A 4 15.34 -29.03 -32.81
N PHE A 5 14.29 -28.50 -32.19
CA PHE A 5 13.00 -29.19 -32.09
C PHE A 5 12.04 -28.57 -33.10
N LEU A 6 11.52 -29.41 -33.99
CA LEU A 6 10.63 -29.06 -35.08
C LEU A 6 9.60 -30.18 -35.20
N LEU A 7 8.41 -30.01 -34.62
CA LEU A 7 7.26 -30.89 -34.85
C LEU A 7 5.94 -30.08 -34.94
N LYS A 8 5.57 -29.90 -36.22
CA LYS A 8 4.29 -29.76 -36.95
C LYS A 8 2.94 -29.42 -36.25
N PRO A 9 2.03 -28.74 -36.99
CA PRO A 9 0.76 -28.22 -36.48
C PRO A 9 -0.39 -29.25 -36.51
N LEU A 10 -1.32 -29.13 -35.55
CA LEU A 10 -2.62 -29.81 -35.58
C LEU A 10 -3.64 -28.97 -36.37
N LYS A 11 -4.20 -29.57 -37.43
CA LYS A 11 -5.40 -29.10 -38.12
C LYS A 11 -6.63 -29.62 -37.39
N PHE A 12 -7.59 -28.74 -37.09
CA PHE A 12 -8.98 -29.13 -36.80
C PHE A 12 -9.91 -28.35 -37.74
N CYS A 13 -10.62 -29.11 -38.58
CA CYS A 13 -11.82 -28.75 -39.33
C CYS A 13 -12.98 -29.39 -38.51
N SER A 14 -14.23 -28.94 -38.39
CA SER A 14 -15.09 -28.03 -39.15
C SER A 14 -16.41 -27.84 -38.35
N ARG A 15 -17.08 -26.69 -38.58
CA ARG A 15 -18.54 -26.43 -38.49
C ARG A 15 -19.28 -26.73 -37.17
N LEU A 16 -19.89 -25.69 -36.58
CA LEU A 16 -21.35 -25.50 -36.54
C LEU A 16 -21.76 -24.18 -35.87
N THR A 17 -22.76 -23.55 -36.52
CA THR A 17 -23.79 -22.61 -36.02
C THR A 17 -23.39 -21.29 -35.37
N ALA A 18 -23.72 -20.21 -36.11
CA ALA A 18 -23.96 -18.89 -35.58
C ALA A 18 -25.09 -18.92 -34.55
N VAL A 19 -24.81 -18.43 -33.34
CA VAL A 19 -25.82 -18.08 -32.35
C VAL A 19 -25.83 -16.56 -32.21
N ASN A 20 -26.92 -15.97 -32.68
CA ASN A 20 -27.25 -14.57 -32.51
C ASN A 20 -27.75 -14.37 -31.07
N LEU A 21 -26.90 -13.84 -30.17
CA LEU A 21 -27.32 -13.38 -28.85
C LEU A 21 -27.32 -11.86 -28.84
N ARG A 22 -28.55 -11.34 -28.78
CA ARG A 22 -28.92 -9.94 -28.59
C ARG A 22 -28.26 -9.38 -27.33
N GLY A 23 -28.00 -8.08 -27.41
CA GLY A 23 -27.31 -7.27 -26.41
C GLY A 23 -27.65 -7.60 -24.96
N SER A 24 -26.63 -8.04 -24.23
CA SER A 24 -26.54 -7.87 -22.79
C SER A 24 -25.99 -6.47 -22.54
N ARG A 25 -26.91 -5.59 -22.17
CA ARG A 25 -26.70 -4.27 -21.61
C ARG A 25 -25.58 -4.36 -20.55
N VAL A 26 -24.45 -3.70 -20.79
CA VAL A 26 -23.43 -3.48 -19.76
C VAL A 26 -24.13 -2.69 -18.67
N SER A 27 -24.39 -3.32 -17.52
CA SER A 27 -24.92 -2.63 -16.36
C SER A 27 -23.83 -1.69 -15.87
N GLU A 28 -24.10 -0.38 -15.93
CA GLU A 28 -23.31 0.65 -15.28
C GLU A 28 -23.07 0.25 -13.81
N MET A 29 -21.80 0.08 -13.46
CA MET A 29 -21.39 -0.13 -12.08
C MET A 29 -21.59 1.19 -11.34
N ASN A 30 -22.60 1.25 -10.45
CA ASN A 30 -22.73 2.35 -9.51
C ASN A 30 -21.51 2.39 -8.58
N SER A 31 -20.69 3.43 -8.73
CA SER A 31 -19.42 3.70 -8.02
C SER A 31 -19.57 4.22 -6.59
N SER A 32 -20.73 4.04 -5.95
CA SER A 32 -20.95 4.57 -4.61
C SER A 32 -20.15 3.78 -3.56
N ALA A 33 -19.32 4.50 -2.77
CA ALA A 33 -18.61 3.97 -1.62
C ALA A 33 -19.58 3.22 -0.70
N ARG A 34 -19.28 1.96 -0.38
CA ARG A 34 -20.11 1.15 0.51
C ARG A 34 -19.62 1.37 1.93
N VAL A 35 -20.40 2.14 2.70
CA VAL A 35 -20.21 2.27 4.15
C VAL A 35 -20.80 1.02 4.81
N SER A 36 -19.96 0.12 5.29
CA SER A 36 -20.41 -0.94 6.21
C SER A 36 -20.31 -0.38 7.62
N SER A 37 -21.42 0.17 8.13
CA SER A 37 -21.54 0.59 9.52
C SER A 37 -21.74 -0.65 10.40
N ASN A 38 -20.68 -1.38 10.69
CA ASN A 38 -20.67 -2.31 11.81
C ASN A 38 -20.01 -1.65 13.02
N ALA A 39 -20.47 -2.04 14.20
CA ALA A 39 -20.17 -1.46 15.51
C ALA A 39 -18.69 -1.63 15.98
N ASP A 40 -17.76 -1.77 15.05
CA ASP A 40 -16.33 -1.91 15.30
C ASP A 40 -15.53 -1.05 14.29
N GLY A 41 -14.93 0.04 14.78
CA GLY A 41 -13.80 0.70 14.13
C GLY A 41 -13.92 1.21 12.70
N GLY A 42 -14.91 2.04 12.37
CA GLY A 42 -14.93 2.95 11.19
C GLY A 42 -14.11 2.50 9.97
N VAL A 43 -14.59 1.48 9.24
CA VAL A 43 -13.98 0.99 7.99
C VAL A 43 -14.84 1.45 6.81
N VAL A 44 -14.22 2.07 5.80
CA VAL A 44 -14.91 2.54 4.59
C VAL A 44 -14.14 2.07 3.35
N GLN A 45 -14.86 1.53 2.37
CA GLN A 45 -14.30 0.99 1.15
C GLN A 45 -14.60 1.87 -0.06
N PHE A 46 -13.56 2.14 -0.83
CA PHE A 46 -13.56 2.85 -2.11
C PHE A 46 -13.12 1.90 -3.22
N PRO A 47 -14.03 1.46 -4.12
CA PRO A 47 -13.64 0.65 -5.27
C PRO A 47 -12.65 1.42 -6.16
N LEU A 48 -11.53 0.78 -6.51
CA LEU A 48 -10.56 1.35 -7.46
C LEU A 48 -10.67 0.69 -8.84
N SER A 49 -11.12 -0.57 -8.88
CA SER A 49 -11.39 -1.35 -10.08
C SER A 49 -12.48 -2.41 -9.79
N VAL A 50 -12.72 -3.35 -10.72
CA VAL A 50 -13.64 -4.47 -10.54
C VAL A 50 -13.29 -5.36 -9.33
N SER A 51 -12.00 -5.52 -9.02
CA SER A 51 -11.52 -6.47 -7.99
C SER A 51 -10.56 -5.86 -6.98
N ASN A 52 -10.38 -4.54 -7.00
CA ASN A 52 -9.37 -3.84 -6.22
C ASN A 52 -10.02 -2.67 -5.47
N ALA A 53 -9.57 -2.40 -4.24
CA ALA A 53 -10.13 -1.33 -3.42
C ALA A 53 -9.10 -0.59 -2.57
N LEU A 54 -9.41 0.67 -2.29
CA LEU A 54 -8.81 1.44 -1.22
C LEU A 54 -9.72 1.33 0.00
N ILE A 55 -9.16 0.97 1.15
CA ILE A 55 -9.87 0.88 2.42
C ILE A 55 -9.32 1.95 3.36
N ILE A 56 -10.19 2.75 3.95
CA ILE A 56 -9.83 3.68 5.02
C ILE A 56 -10.40 3.12 6.31
N GLN A 57 -9.55 2.87 7.30
CA GLN A 57 -9.99 2.32 8.58
C GLN A 57 -9.31 2.99 9.77
N ARG A 58 -10.07 3.14 10.85
CA ARG A 58 -9.49 3.60 12.12
C ARG A 58 -8.92 2.42 12.91
N GLY A 59 -7.66 2.51 13.34
CA GLY A 59 -7.07 1.44 14.15
C GLY A 59 -5.57 1.52 14.38
N ASP A 60 -5.04 0.48 15.02
CA ASP A 60 -3.61 0.27 15.25
C ASP A 60 -3.03 -0.61 14.14
N ILE A 61 -2.13 -0.03 13.34
CA ILE A 61 -1.48 -0.73 12.21
C ILE A 61 -0.69 -1.97 12.66
N THR A 62 -0.22 -2.04 13.91
CA THR A 62 0.51 -3.21 14.44
C THR A 62 -0.38 -4.44 14.63
N LYS A 63 -1.70 -4.26 14.57
CA LYS A 63 -2.70 -5.34 14.67
C LYS A 63 -3.30 -5.72 13.31
N TRP A 64 -2.89 -5.05 12.24
CA TRP A 64 -3.49 -5.23 10.93
C TRP A 64 -2.95 -6.49 10.23
N SER A 65 -3.87 -7.23 9.63
CA SER A 65 -3.64 -8.34 8.71
C SER A 65 -4.95 -8.66 7.98
N ILE A 66 -4.87 -9.19 6.76
CA ILE A 66 -5.99 -9.75 6.01
C ILE A 66 -5.89 -11.27 5.97
N ASP A 67 -4.78 -11.80 5.43
CA ASP A 67 -4.56 -13.25 5.32
C ASP A 67 -3.31 -13.76 6.06
N GLY A 68 -2.48 -12.86 6.60
CA GLY A 68 -1.27 -13.14 7.36
C GLY A 68 -0.08 -13.67 6.54
N SER A 69 -0.24 -13.84 5.22
CA SER A 69 0.76 -14.48 4.34
C SER A 69 1.18 -13.62 3.15
N THR A 70 0.29 -12.77 2.65
CA THR A 70 0.53 -11.84 1.54
C THR A 70 0.25 -10.39 1.95
N ASP A 71 0.43 -10.13 3.24
CA ASP A 71 0.20 -8.85 3.91
C ASP A 71 1.51 -8.11 4.16
N ALA A 72 1.55 -6.81 3.88
CA ALA A 72 2.60 -5.93 4.36
C ALA A 72 2.02 -4.69 5.05
N ILE A 73 2.56 -4.35 6.22
CA ILE A 73 2.37 -3.02 6.81
C ILE A 73 3.54 -2.12 6.41
N VAL A 74 3.27 -0.84 6.24
CA VAL A 74 4.28 0.17 5.94
C VAL A 74 4.72 0.88 7.22
N ASN A 75 6.02 0.82 7.50
CA ASN A 75 6.66 1.54 8.59
C ASN A 75 7.18 2.91 8.09
N PRO A 76 6.69 4.05 8.63
CA PRO A 76 7.25 5.37 8.36
C PRO A 76 8.57 5.55 9.15
N ALA A 77 9.64 5.02 8.60
CA ALA A 77 10.96 4.95 9.21
C ALA A 77 11.77 6.26 9.04
N LYS A 78 12.90 6.33 9.74
CA LYS A 78 13.97 7.30 9.48
C LYS A 78 15.05 6.69 8.58
N GLU A 79 15.92 7.52 8.00
CA GLU A 79 16.98 7.09 7.08
C GLU A 79 17.88 5.95 7.61
N ARG A 80 18.09 5.93 8.93
CA ARG A 80 18.88 4.90 9.61
C ARG A 80 18.18 3.52 9.66
N MET A 81 16.85 3.48 9.60
CA MET A 81 16.00 2.29 9.82
C MET A 81 16.16 1.58 11.17
N LEU A 82 16.75 2.22 12.17
CA LEU A 82 17.06 1.58 13.47
C LEU A 82 16.01 1.90 14.55
N GLY A 83 14.75 2.03 14.14
CA GLY A 83 13.63 2.42 15.00
C GLY A 83 13.59 3.91 15.37
N GLY A 84 12.57 4.27 16.14
CA GLY A 84 12.19 5.66 16.40
C GLY A 84 11.00 5.78 17.34
N GLY A 85 10.28 6.91 17.23
CA GLY A 85 9.06 7.20 17.98
C GLY A 85 7.80 6.96 17.13
N GLY A 86 6.63 7.34 17.66
CA GLY A 86 5.36 7.25 16.92
C GLY A 86 5.05 5.83 16.41
N ALA A 87 4.55 5.75 15.17
CA ALA A 87 4.23 4.49 14.52
C ALA A 87 5.46 3.57 14.33
N ASP A 88 6.63 4.13 13.97
CA ASP A 88 7.88 3.36 13.83
C ASP A 88 8.27 2.66 15.15
N GLY A 89 8.22 3.40 16.24
CA GLY A 89 8.44 2.83 17.57
C GLY A 89 7.41 1.77 17.96
N ALA A 90 6.13 1.98 17.62
CA ALA A 90 5.08 1.01 17.89
C ALA A 90 5.27 -0.30 17.10
N ILE A 91 5.58 -0.19 15.80
CA ILE A 91 5.88 -1.33 14.92
C ILE A 91 7.09 -2.10 15.42
N HIS A 92 8.18 -1.42 15.79
CA HIS A 92 9.36 -2.09 16.37
C HIS A 92 9.07 -2.82 17.68
N ARG A 93 8.25 -2.24 18.58
CA ARG A 93 7.86 -2.91 19.82
C ARG A 93 6.99 -4.14 19.55
N ALA A 94 6.04 -4.04 18.62
CA ALA A 94 5.12 -5.13 18.29
C ALA A 94 5.80 -6.28 17.53
N ALA A 95 6.71 -5.98 16.60
CA ALA A 95 7.46 -6.98 15.84
C ALA A 95 8.52 -7.72 16.67
N GLY A 96 8.93 -7.14 17.80
CA GLY A 96 9.99 -7.68 18.66
C GLY A 96 11.41 -7.34 18.19
N PRO A 97 12.44 -7.79 18.94
CA PRO A 97 13.82 -7.39 18.73
C PRO A 97 14.41 -7.85 17.37
N ASP A 98 13.81 -8.86 16.75
CA ASP A 98 14.25 -9.37 15.45
C ASP A 98 14.09 -8.36 14.31
N LEU A 99 13.09 -7.49 14.37
CA LEU A 99 12.93 -6.44 13.36
C LEU A 99 14.14 -5.52 13.33
N LEU A 100 14.64 -5.10 14.52
CA LEU A 100 15.84 -4.27 14.60
C LEU A 100 17.09 -5.00 14.12
N ARG A 101 17.20 -6.32 14.36
CA ARG A 101 18.30 -7.14 13.82
C ARG A 101 18.25 -7.17 12.30
N ALA A 102 17.09 -7.39 11.71
CA ALA A 102 16.92 -7.39 10.26
C ALA A 102 17.22 -6.03 9.64
N CYS A 103 16.75 -4.93 10.24
CA CYS A 103 17.08 -3.58 9.80
C CYS A 103 18.60 -3.31 9.81
N ARG A 104 19.35 -3.84 10.79
CA ARG A 104 20.82 -3.69 10.82
C ARG A 104 21.50 -4.37 9.64
N ASN A 105 20.94 -5.47 9.14
CA ASN A 105 21.46 -6.22 8.00
C ASN A 105 21.13 -5.58 6.64
N VAL A 106 20.22 -4.60 6.60
CA VAL A 106 20.01 -3.80 5.38
C VAL A 106 21.28 -2.98 5.12
N PRO A 107 21.89 -3.08 3.92
CA PRO A 107 23.10 -2.35 3.59
C PRO A 107 22.92 -0.83 3.67
N GLU A 108 23.95 -0.15 4.12
CA GLU A 108 24.01 1.31 4.02
C GLU A 108 24.32 1.70 2.57
N VAL A 109 23.52 2.61 2.01
CA VAL A 109 23.76 3.18 0.67
C VAL A 109 24.73 4.36 0.72
N ARG A 110 24.84 4.99 1.89
CA ARG A 110 25.86 5.98 2.27
C ARG A 110 25.99 5.96 3.81
N PRO A 111 27.09 6.48 4.40
CA PRO A 111 27.32 6.38 5.83
C PRO A 111 26.12 6.80 6.68
N GLY A 112 25.61 5.87 7.49
CA GLY A 112 24.47 6.09 8.37
C GLY A 112 23.08 6.06 7.69
N VAL A 113 22.98 5.78 6.40
CA VAL A 113 21.70 5.76 5.66
C VAL A 113 21.49 4.41 5.00
N ARG A 114 20.41 3.73 5.39
CA ARG A 114 19.96 2.44 4.81
C ARG A 114 18.83 2.66 3.79
N CYS A 115 17.96 3.63 4.07
CA CYS A 115 16.86 4.01 3.21
C CYS A 115 16.80 5.53 3.07
N PRO A 116 17.21 6.11 1.93
CA PRO A 116 17.02 7.54 1.66
C PRO A 116 15.56 7.98 1.72
N THR A 117 15.31 9.28 1.94
CA THR A 117 13.99 9.89 1.76
C THR A 117 13.40 9.55 0.38
N GLY A 118 12.13 9.16 0.36
CA GLY A 118 11.42 8.75 -0.85
C GLY A 118 11.66 7.30 -1.28
N GLU A 119 12.56 6.55 -0.62
CA GLU A 119 12.80 5.14 -0.92
C GLU A 119 12.09 4.19 0.07
N ALA A 120 12.12 2.89 -0.25
CA ALA A 120 11.60 1.82 0.59
C ALA A 120 12.52 0.58 0.64
N ARG A 121 12.42 -0.19 1.72
CA ARG A 121 13.09 -1.48 1.98
C ARG A 121 12.10 -2.45 2.62
N ILE A 122 12.30 -3.75 2.48
CA ILE A 122 11.40 -4.77 3.05
C ILE A 122 12.13 -5.69 4.03
N THR A 123 11.43 -6.10 5.08
CA THR A 123 11.86 -7.13 6.04
C THR A 123 10.68 -8.05 6.38
N PRO A 124 10.91 -9.22 7.00
CA PRO A 124 9.83 -10.03 7.57
C PRO A 124 9.04 -9.30 8.67
N GLY A 125 7.80 -9.71 8.91
CA GLY A 125 6.91 -9.18 9.94
C GLY A 125 7.24 -9.60 11.38
N PHE A 126 7.98 -10.69 11.55
CA PHE A 126 8.33 -11.28 12.85
C PHE A 126 7.09 -11.60 13.71
N LEU A 127 6.93 -10.91 14.84
CA LEU A 127 5.78 -11.11 15.75
C LEU A 127 4.52 -10.36 15.33
N LEU A 128 4.57 -9.58 14.24
CA LEU A 128 3.39 -8.91 13.69
C LEU A 128 2.44 -9.93 13.02
N PRO A 129 1.12 -9.64 13.01
CA PRO A 129 0.17 -10.43 12.22
C PRO A 129 0.45 -10.38 10.71
N ALA A 130 0.89 -9.23 10.20
CA ALA A 130 1.27 -9.08 8.79
C ALA A 130 2.60 -9.79 8.50
N SER A 131 2.69 -10.43 7.34
CA SER A 131 3.85 -11.23 6.94
C SER A 131 5.14 -10.42 6.74
N HIS A 132 5.02 -9.14 6.36
CA HIS A 132 6.15 -8.27 6.02
C HIS A 132 6.00 -6.85 6.59
N VAL A 133 7.14 -6.18 6.78
CA VAL A 133 7.23 -4.74 7.02
C VAL A 133 7.95 -4.07 5.87
N ILE A 134 7.32 -3.10 5.23
CA ILE A 134 7.95 -2.22 4.25
C ILE A 134 8.35 -0.93 4.95
N HIS A 135 9.64 -0.69 5.11
CA HIS A 135 10.18 0.51 5.71
C HIS A 135 10.36 1.57 4.64
N THR A 136 9.74 2.73 4.80
CA THR A 136 9.91 3.85 3.89
C THR A 136 10.18 5.13 4.66
N VAL A 137 10.93 6.04 4.05
CA VAL A 137 11.26 7.33 4.65
C VAL A 137 10.52 8.43 3.92
N GLY A 138 9.55 9.05 4.59
CA GLY A 138 8.89 10.25 4.10
C GLY A 138 9.73 11.51 4.33
N PRO A 139 9.39 12.64 3.68
CA PRO A 139 10.08 13.91 3.88
C PRO A 139 9.74 14.53 5.24
N ILE A 140 10.66 15.34 5.77
CA ILE A 140 10.37 16.34 6.80
C ILE A 140 9.82 17.57 6.08
N TYR A 141 8.59 17.97 6.38
CA TYR A 141 7.83 18.91 5.54
C TYR A 141 8.55 20.24 5.29
N ASP A 142 8.98 20.93 6.35
CA ASP A 142 9.63 22.25 6.24
C ASP A 142 11.12 22.20 5.87
N VAL A 143 11.68 21.01 5.63
CA VAL A 143 13.12 20.82 5.35
C VAL A 143 13.35 20.28 3.94
N ASP A 144 12.46 19.43 3.44
CA ASP A 144 12.56 18.90 2.08
C ASP A 144 12.28 20.00 1.05
N THR A 145 13.05 20.02 -0.04
CA THR A 145 12.92 21.05 -1.09
C THR A 145 11.70 20.84 -1.98
N ASN A 146 11.15 19.62 -2.01
CA ASN A 146 9.93 19.28 -2.71
C ASN A 146 9.18 18.15 -1.96
N PRO A 147 8.57 18.47 -0.81
CA PRO A 147 7.98 17.47 0.08
C PRO A 147 6.87 16.66 -0.61
N ALA A 148 6.11 17.25 -1.53
CA ALA A 148 5.08 16.52 -2.28
C ALA A 148 5.69 15.42 -3.17
N ALA A 149 6.76 15.71 -3.89
CA ALA A 149 7.43 14.72 -4.74
C ALA A 149 8.10 13.61 -3.92
N SER A 150 8.74 13.97 -2.81
CA SER A 150 9.38 13.02 -1.89
C SER A 150 8.35 12.11 -1.21
N LEU A 151 7.22 12.66 -0.73
CA LEU A 151 6.14 11.88 -0.12
C LEU A 151 5.50 10.94 -1.14
N ALA A 152 5.20 11.43 -2.35
CA ALA A 152 4.68 10.59 -3.42
C ALA A 152 5.66 9.44 -3.77
N SER A 153 6.96 9.71 -3.75
CA SER A 153 7.99 8.70 -3.99
C SER A 153 8.02 7.63 -2.89
N ALA A 154 7.85 8.02 -1.61
CA ALA A 154 7.76 7.07 -0.51
C ALA A 154 6.58 6.10 -0.69
N TYR A 155 5.40 6.59 -1.06
CA TYR A 155 4.25 5.74 -1.40
C TYR A 155 4.52 4.86 -2.63
N ARG A 156 4.94 5.44 -3.75
CA ARG A 156 5.23 4.69 -4.99
C ARG A 156 6.26 3.59 -4.78
N ASN A 157 7.36 3.88 -4.12
CA ASN A 157 8.41 2.89 -3.89
C ASN A 157 7.99 1.82 -2.89
N SER A 158 7.17 2.16 -1.89
CA SER A 158 6.58 1.16 -1.00
C SER A 158 5.70 0.17 -1.78
N LEU A 159 4.83 0.67 -2.65
CA LEU A 159 3.97 -0.16 -3.50
C LEU A 159 4.81 -0.99 -4.50
N ARG A 160 5.82 -0.39 -5.13
CA ARG A 160 6.72 -1.13 -6.04
C ARG A 160 7.39 -2.29 -5.32
N VAL A 161 7.94 -2.05 -4.12
CA VAL A 161 8.55 -3.10 -3.29
C VAL A 161 7.54 -4.17 -2.91
N ALA A 162 6.30 -3.80 -2.54
CA ALA A 162 5.23 -4.75 -2.24
C ALA A 162 4.95 -5.68 -3.45
N LYS A 163 4.78 -5.09 -4.63
CA LYS A 163 4.53 -5.82 -5.88
C LYS A 163 5.68 -6.77 -6.23
N GLU A 164 6.92 -6.33 -6.11
CA GLU A 164 8.13 -7.13 -6.35
C GLU A 164 8.24 -8.34 -5.40
N ASN A 165 7.57 -8.29 -4.24
CA ASN A 165 7.57 -9.35 -3.23
C ASN A 165 6.23 -10.13 -3.18
N ASN A 166 5.39 -10.02 -4.21
CA ASN A 166 4.10 -10.71 -4.34
C ASN A 166 3.09 -10.41 -3.21
N ILE A 167 3.22 -9.26 -2.55
CA ILE A 167 2.24 -8.79 -1.56
C ILE A 167 0.93 -8.42 -2.26
N GLN A 168 -0.20 -8.87 -1.71
CA GLN A 168 -1.53 -8.62 -2.25
C GLN A 168 -2.30 -7.55 -1.47
N TYR A 169 -1.97 -7.39 -0.19
CA TYR A 169 -2.62 -6.47 0.74
C TYR A 169 -1.57 -5.58 1.40
N VAL A 170 -1.74 -4.26 1.32
CA VAL A 170 -0.78 -3.30 1.87
C VAL A 170 -1.50 -2.33 2.80
N ALA A 171 -0.99 -2.14 4.02
CA ALA A 171 -1.49 -1.12 4.95
C ALA A 171 -0.49 -0.01 5.19
N PHE A 172 -0.94 1.23 5.02
CA PHE A 172 -0.20 2.45 5.28
C PHE A 172 -0.74 3.16 6.53
N PRO A 173 0.13 3.76 7.36
CA PRO A 173 -0.25 4.87 8.21
C PRO A 173 -0.20 6.18 7.39
N ALA A 174 -0.55 7.31 8.01
CA ALA A 174 -0.34 8.63 7.42
C ALA A 174 1.16 9.02 7.48
N ILE A 175 1.93 8.69 6.42
CA ILE A 175 3.37 8.95 6.34
C ILE A 175 3.65 10.46 6.51
N SER A 176 4.70 10.80 7.26
CA SER A 176 5.15 12.17 7.57
C SER A 176 4.19 13.07 8.35
N CYS A 177 2.97 12.63 8.66
CA CYS A 177 1.97 13.45 9.38
C CYS A 177 2.18 13.50 10.90
N GLY A 178 3.17 12.78 11.44
CA GLY A 178 3.55 12.86 12.84
C GLY A 178 4.61 13.93 13.09
N ILE A 179 5.73 13.51 13.68
CA ILE A 179 6.88 14.39 14.01
C ILE A 179 7.45 15.14 12.79
N TYR A 180 7.23 14.64 11.57
CA TYR A 180 7.70 15.27 10.32
C TYR A 180 6.81 16.41 9.81
N GLY A 181 5.66 16.65 10.47
CA GLY A 181 4.88 17.89 10.34
C GLY A 181 4.15 18.08 9.02
N TYR A 182 3.98 17.05 8.20
CA TYR A 182 3.29 17.19 6.92
C TYR A 182 1.79 17.52 7.15
N PRO A 183 1.25 18.62 6.57
CA PRO A 183 -0.16 18.97 6.70
C PRO A 183 -1.08 17.86 6.20
N TYR A 184 -2.09 17.51 6.99
CA TYR A 184 -2.92 16.32 6.76
C TYR A 184 -3.64 16.33 5.41
N GLU A 185 -4.27 17.44 5.03
CA GLU A 185 -5.01 17.57 3.76
C GLU A 185 -4.08 17.41 2.54
N GLU A 186 -2.89 18.02 2.59
CA GLU A 186 -1.90 17.92 1.53
C GLU A 186 -1.33 16.49 1.44
N ALA A 187 -0.98 15.90 2.58
CA ALA A 187 -0.49 14.53 2.66
C ALA A 187 -1.52 13.53 2.14
N ALA A 188 -2.80 13.67 2.52
CA ALA A 188 -3.88 12.82 2.05
C ALA A 188 -4.04 12.92 0.53
N THR A 189 -3.98 14.13 -0.02
CA THR A 189 -4.05 14.38 -1.47
C THR A 189 -2.94 13.64 -2.20
N VAL A 190 -1.69 13.76 -1.73
CA VAL A 190 -0.54 13.07 -2.33
C VAL A 190 -0.67 11.55 -2.20
N ALA A 191 -1.05 11.07 -1.02
CA ALA A 191 -1.15 9.65 -0.72
C ALA A 191 -2.20 8.97 -1.60
N ILE A 192 -3.44 9.46 -1.59
CA ILE A 192 -4.57 8.88 -2.32
C ILE A 192 -4.34 8.96 -3.85
N SER A 193 -3.85 10.10 -4.35
CA SER A 193 -3.52 10.25 -5.77
C SER A 193 -2.47 9.23 -6.20
N THR A 194 -1.46 8.98 -5.36
CA THR A 194 -0.43 7.98 -5.63
C THR A 194 -1.00 6.56 -5.60
N ILE A 195 -1.86 6.21 -4.63
CA ILE A 195 -2.50 4.88 -4.60
C ILE A 195 -3.33 4.62 -5.85
N LYS A 196 -4.02 5.65 -6.38
CA LYS A 196 -4.84 5.56 -7.59
C LYS A 196 -4.04 5.11 -8.82
N GLU A 197 -2.74 5.44 -8.89
CA GLU A 197 -1.82 4.99 -9.95
C GLU A 197 -1.64 3.46 -9.95
N PHE A 198 -1.83 2.80 -8.79
CA PHE A 198 -1.66 1.35 -8.57
C PHE A 198 -2.99 0.60 -8.45
N LYS A 199 -4.09 1.18 -8.95
CA LYS A 199 -5.47 0.67 -8.79
C LYS A 199 -5.73 -0.78 -9.21
N ASN A 200 -4.84 -1.40 -9.98
CA ASN A 200 -4.98 -2.79 -10.46
C ASN A 200 -3.93 -3.74 -9.87
N ASP A 201 -3.01 -3.25 -9.03
CA ASP A 201 -1.83 -4.02 -8.61
C ASP A 201 -2.02 -4.79 -7.29
N PHE A 202 -2.95 -4.34 -6.43
CA PHE A 202 -3.19 -4.92 -5.10
C PHE A 202 -4.67 -5.18 -4.89
N LYS A 203 -5.03 -6.33 -4.30
CA LYS A 203 -6.44 -6.60 -3.97
C LYS A 203 -7.00 -5.50 -3.08
N GLU A 204 -6.25 -5.11 -2.05
CA GLU A 204 -6.63 -3.99 -1.20
C GLU A 204 -5.41 -3.19 -0.77
N VAL A 205 -5.54 -1.86 -0.80
CA VAL A 205 -4.62 -0.95 -0.12
C VAL A 205 -5.39 -0.29 1.01
N HIS A 206 -4.83 -0.31 2.21
CA HIS A 206 -5.45 0.18 3.42
C HIS A 206 -4.73 1.43 3.91
N PHE A 207 -5.47 2.42 4.38
CA PHE A 207 -4.97 3.41 5.34
C PHE A 207 -5.49 3.06 6.72
N VAL A 208 -4.60 2.65 7.62
CA VAL A 208 -4.89 2.33 9.02
C VAL A 208 -4.49 3.50 9.88
N LEU A 209 -5.48 4.28 10.29
CA LEU A 209 -5.28 5.61 10.88
C LEU A 209 -5.67 5.59 12.35
N PHE A 210 -4.74 5.95 13.24
CA PHE A 210 -4.97 5.87 14.67
C PHE A 210 -5.85 7.03 15.18
N GLU A 211 -5.52 8.25 14.76
CA GLU A 211 -6.20 9.47 15.20
C GLU A 211 -7.49 9.73 14.41
N SER A 212 -8.55 10.15 15.12
CA SER A 212 -9.86 10.36 14.50
C SER A 212 -9.88 11.52 13.50
N ASP A 213 -9.10 12.57 13.73
CA ASP A 213 -9.02 13.73 12.83
C ASP A 213 -8.35 13.35 11.50
N ILE A 214 -7.24 12.61 11.56
CA ILE A 214 -6.53 12.11 10.37
C ILE A 214 -7.45 11.15 9.59
N TYR A 215 -8.14 10.24 10.29
CA TYR A 215 -9.13 9.36 9.68
C TYR A 215 -10.22 10.13 8.92
N GLY A 216 -10.82 11.15 9.54
CA GLY A 216 -11.85 11.98 8.90
C GLY A 216 -11.35 12.70 7.65
N ILE A 217 -10.13 13.24 7.69
CA ILE A 217 -9.51 13.91 6.54
C ILE A 217 -9.25 12.92 5.39
N TRP A 218 -8.71 11.74 5.69
CA TRP A 218 -8.47 10.72 4.67
C TRP A 218 -9.76 10.22 4.03
N LEU A 219 -10.84 10.08 4.81
CA LEU A 219 -12.16 9.75 4.29
C LEU A 219 -12.66 10.82 3.33
N ASN A 220 -12.70 12.08 3.78
CA ASN A 220 -13.21 13.20 2.98
C ASN A 220 -12.40 13.35 1.69
N LYS A 221 -11.07 13.21 1.77
CA LYS A 221 -10.19 13.30 0.60
C LYS A 221 -10.35 12.12 -0.35
N SER A 222 -10.58 10.91 0.16
CA SER A 222 -10.86 9.74 -0.67
C SER A 222 -12.18 9.91 -1.41
N ASP A 223 -13.21 10.40 -0.72
CA ASP A 223 -14.49 10.78 -1.31
C ASP A 223 -14.33 11.82 -2.42
N GLU A 224 -13.49 12.84 -2.22
CA GLU A 224 -13.25 13.88 -3.23
C GLU A 224 -12.53 13.35 -4.48
N LEU A 225 -11.48 12.52 -4.30
CA LEU A 225 -10.58 12.12 -5.40
C LEU A 225 -11.00 10.85 -6.14
N LEU A 226 -11.89 10.05 -5.54
CA LEU A 226 -12.32 8.74 -6.05
C LEU A 226 -13.80 8.68 -6.42
N LYS A 227 -14.59 9.72 -6.14
CA LYS A 227 -15.90 9.87 -6.76
C LYS A 227 -15.70 10.31 -8.22
N ASP A 228 -16.21 9.50 -9.15
CA ASP A 228 -16.41 9.89 -10.55
C ASP A 228 -17.61 10.84 -10.68
#